data_AF-L0HG89-F1
#
_entry.id   AF-L0HG89-F1
#
_cell.length_a   1.000
_cell.length_b   1.000
_cell.length_c   1.000
_cell.angle_alpha   90.00
_cell.angle_beta   90.00
_cell.angle_gamma   90.00
#
_symmetry.space_group_name_H-M   'P 1'
#
loop_
_entity.id
_entity.type
_entity.pdbx_description
1 polymer ?
#
loop_
_entity_poly.entity_id
_entity_poly.type
_entity_poly.pdbx_seq_one_letter_code
_entity_poly.pdbx_strand_id
1 'polypeptide(L)'
;MKRTPDEMEEEIITLYRGGMSPYQIERYFEGKITHGGARNVILRAGIPTRNRSDVKKRYDLDMKKIVHLYLDDQWSTYRIGQEFDVPPSVIWHRLNQAGIRTRDIRNAKAGNTDEENNAHEMDT
;
A
#
# COMPACT_ATOMS: atom_id res chain seq x y z
N MET A 1 -28.30 -19.12 -6.04
CA MET A 1 -27.76 -20.32 -5.35
C MET A 1 -26.90 -19.86 -4.19
N LYS A 2 -27.11 -20.41 -2.98
CA LYS A 2 -26.18 -20.19 -1.86
C LYS A 2 -24.98 -21.11 -2.11
N ARG A 3 -23.75 -20.57 -2.12
CA ARG A 3 -22.52 -21.38 -2.10
C ARG A 3 -22.55 -22.28 -0.87
N THR A 4 -22.12 -23.52 -1.04
CA THR A 4 -21.93 -24.46 0.07
C THR A 4 -20.72 -24.02 0.91
N PRO A 5 -20.61 -24.44 2.19
CA PRO A 5 -19.44 -24.18 3.01
C PRO A 5 -18.13 -24.60 2.34
N ASP A 6 -18.10 -25.77 1.71
CA ASP A 6 -16.90 -26.32 1.08
C ASP A 6 -16.46 -25.49 -0.14
N GLU A 7 -17.41 -25.03 -0.97
CA GLU A 7 -17.11 -24.13 -2.10
C GLU A 7 -16.56 -22.78 -1.61
N MET A 8 -17.06 -22.27 -0.48
CA MET A 8 -16.50 -21.04 0.10
C MET A 8 -15.07 -21.26 0.61
N GLU A 9 -14.79 -22.41 1.22
CA GLU A 9 -13.44 -22.73 1.71
C GLU A 9 -12.41 -22.81 0.57
N GLU A 10 -12.75 -23.49 -0.52
CA GLU A 10 -11.90 -23.58 -1.72
C GLU A 10 -11.64 -22.21 -2.37
N GLU A 11 -12.66 -21.36 -2.40
CA GLU A 11 -12.51 -20.00 -2.94
C GLU A 11 -11.64 -19.12 -2.03
N ILE A 12 -11.77 -19.23 -0.70
CA ILE A 12 -10.88 -18.55 0.26
C ILE A 12 -9.42 -18.96 0.02
N ILE A 13 -9.17 -20.26 -0.15
CA ILE A 13 -7.83 -20.80 -0.41
C ILE A 13 -7.28 -20.24 -1.73
N THR A 14 -8.10 -20.22 -2.77
CA THR A 14 -7.74 -19.72 -4.10
C THR A 14 -7.37 -18.23 -4.05
N LEU A 15 -8.22 -17.40 -3.43
CA LEU A 15 -7.97 -15.96 -3.29
C LEU A 15 -6.71 -15.68 -2.45
N TYR A 16 -6.48 -16.45 -1.38
CA TYR A 16 -5.29 -16.31 -0.54
C TYR A 16 -4.02 -16.64 -1.32
N ARG A 17 -4.00 -17.78 -2.02
CA ARG A 17 -2.87 -18.18 -2.89
C ARG A 17 -2.64 -17.14 -3.99
N GLY A 18 -3.71 -16.56 -4.53
CA GLY A 18 -3.67 -15.49 -5.54
C GLY A 18 -3.19 -14.12 -5.06
N GLY A 19 -2.85 -13.95 -3.77
CA GLY A 19 -2.27 -12.70 -3.28
C GLY A 19 -3.10 -11.98 -2.24
N MET A 20 -4.39 -12.29 -2.11
CA MET A 20 -5.25 -11.56 -1.18
C MET A 20 -4.93 -11.89 0.28
N SER A 21 -4.99 -10.86 1.12
CA SER A 21 -4.94 -11.02 2.57
C SER A 21 -6.31 -11.43 3.13
N PRO A 22 -6.38 -12.02 4.34
CA PRO A 22 -7.67 -12.35 4.98
C PRO A 22 -8.65 -11.18 5.06
N TYR A 23 -8.15 -9.95 5.23
CA TYR A 23 -8.98 -8.73 5.19
C TYR A 23 -9.54 -8.42 3.79
N GLN A 24 -8.74 -8.59 2.74
CA GLN A 24 -9.22 -8.42 1.36
C GLN A 24 -10.25 -9.50 0.99
N ILE A 25 -10.04 -10.72 1.49
CA ILE A 25 -10.98 -11.83 1.32
C ILE A 25 -12.31 -11.53 2.01
N GLU A 26 -12.31 -11.06 3.26
CA GLU A 26 -13.56 -10.61 3.94
C GLU A 26 -14.31 -9.57 3.10
N ARG A 27 -13.60 -8.57 2.56
CA ARG A 27 -14.22 -7.53 1.72
C ARG A 27 -14.77 -8.11 0.42
N TYR A 28 -14.07 -9.05 -0.21
CA TYR A 28 -14.52 -9.74 -1.42
C TYR A 28 -15.82 -10.53 -1.17
N PHE A 29 -15.94 -11.15 0.01
CA PHE A 29 -17.17 -11.82 0.42
C PHE A 29 -18.22 -10.88 1.04
N GLU A 30 -18.02 -9.56 0.98
CA GLU A 30 -18.94 -8.55 1.50
C GLU A 30 -19.33 -8.79 2.97
N GLY A 31 -18.40 -9.26 3.79
CA GLY A 31 -18.64 -9.55 5.20
C GLY A 31 -19.44 -10.83 5.49
N LYS A 32 -19.78 -11.63 4.48
CA LYS A 32 -20.39 -12.98 4.68
C LYS A 32 -19.47 -13.93 5.44
N ILE A 33 -18.16 -13.67 5.39
CA ILE A 33 -17.15 -14.29 6.24
C ILE A 33 -16.29 -13.20 6.87
N THR A 34 -15.86 -13.41 8.10
CA THR A 34 -14.91 -12.51 8.76
C THR A 34 -13.48 -12.85 8.32
N HIS A 35 -12.55 -11.88 8.38
CA HIS A 35 -11.13 -12.13 8.12
C HIS A 35 -10.56 -13.19 9.08
N GLY A 36 -11.08 -13.28 10.31
CA GLY A 36 -10.76 -14.35 11.26
C GLY A 36 -11.21 -15.73 10.77
N GLY A 37 -12.42 -15.82 10.21
CA GLY A 37 -12.93 -17.02 9.56
C GLY A 37 -12.07 -17.44 8.36
N ALA A 38 -11.75 -16.50 7.47
CA ALA A 38 -10.86 -16.75 6.34
C ALA A 38 -9.47 -17.25 6.81
N ARG A 39 -8.90 -16.65 7.86
CA ARG A 39 -7.64 -17.10 8.48
C ARG A 39 -7.73 -18.53 9.00
N ASN A 40 -8.84 -18.90 9.64
CA ASN A 40 -9.03 -20.25 10.17
C ASN A 40 -9.14 -21.29 9.06
N VAL A 41 -9.79 -20.97 7.93
CA VAL A 41 -9.82 -21.83 6.74
C VAL A 41 -8.40 -22.06 6.21
N ILE A 42 -7.62 -20.99 6.03
CA ILE A 42 -6.23 -21.07 5.54
C ILE A 42 -5.37 -21.97 6.44
N LEU A 43 -5.48 -21.80 7.77
CA LEU A 43 -4.73 -22.61 8.73
C LEU A 43 -5.16 -24.07 8.75
N ARG A 44 -6.47 -24.36 8.70
CA ARG A 44 -6.98 -25.75 8.63
C ARG A 44 -6.56 -26.45 7.35
N ALA A 45 -6.44 -25.71 6.24
CA ALA A 45 -5.90 -26.21 4.98
C ALA A 45 -4.37 -26.44 5.01
N GLY A 46 -3.70 -26.22 6.15
CA GLY A 46 -2.25 -26.42 6.30
C GLY A 46 -1.40 -25.39 5.55
N ILE A 47 -1.99 -24.26 5.13
CA ILE A 47 -1.27 -23.24 4.36
C ILE A 47 -0.52 -22.34 5.36
N PRO A 48 0.82 -22.23 5.25
CA PRO A 48 1.58 -21.35 6.11
C PRO A 48 1.15 -19.91 5.90
N THR A 49 0.88 -19.21 7.00
CA THR A 49 0.55 -17.79 6.93
C THR A 49 1.79 -17.01 6.53
N ARG A 50 1.66 -16.12 5.54
CA ARG A 50 2.71 -15.18 5.13
C ARG A 50 3.32 -14.49 6.35
N ASN A 51 4.63 -14.59 6.50
CA ASN A 51 5.31 -13.91 7.60
C ASN A 51 5.23 -12.40 7.40
N ARG A 52 5.26 -11.66 8.51
CA ARG A 52 5.28 -10.18 8.50
C ARG A 52 6.43 -9.63 7.65
N SER A 53 7.53 -10.38 7.57
CA SER A 53 8.69 -10.13 6.71
C SER A 53 8.37 -10.21 5.22
N ASP A 54 7.54 -11.18 4.80
CA ASP A 54 7.10 -11.32 3.40
C ASP A 54 6.09 -10.24 3.03
N VAL A 55 5.25 -9.83 4.00
CA VAL A 55 4.35 -8.69 3.85
C VAL A 55 5.12 -7.37 3.69
N LYS A 56 6.27 -7.21 4.38
CA LYS A 56 7.18 -6.05 4.23
C LYS A 56 7.86 -5.97 2.86
N LYS A 57 7.92 -7.08 2.11
CA LYS A 57 8.44 -7.13 0.74
C LYS A 57 7.44 -6.68 -0.33
N ARG A 58 6.21 -6.27 0.04
CA ARG A 58 5.14 -5.95 -0.94
C ARG A 58 5.47 -4.85 -1.94
N TYR A 59 6.44 -3.99 -1.63
CA TYR A 59 6.83 -2.92 -2.52
C TYR A 59 8.33 -2.99 -2.74
N ASP A 60 8.71 -3.45 -3.94
CA ASP A 60 10.05 -3.31 -4.48
C ASP A 60 10.25 -1.85 -4.86
N LEU A 61 10.61 -1.05 -3.86
CA LEU A 61 10.75 0.39 -4.00
C LEU A 61 12.23 0.71 -4.19
N ASP A 62 12.55 1.39 -5.28
CA ASP A 62 13.87 1.97 -5.46
C ASP A 62 14.11 3.06 -4.43
N MET A 63 14.84 2.69 -3.37
CA MET A 63 15.18 3.60 -2.29
C MET A 63 16.00 4.79 -2.76
N LYS A 64 16.86 4.64 -3.77
CA LYS A 64 17.65 5.77 -4.27
C LYS A 64 16.73 6.79 -4.92
N LYS A 65 15.78 6.34 -5.75
CA LYS A 65 14.76 7.21 -6.37
C LYS A 65 13.89 7.90 -5.32
N ILE A 66 13.41 7.19 -4.29
CA ILE A 66 12.61 7.80 -3.21
C ILE A 66 13.38 8.91 -2.48
N VAL A 67 14.65 8.67 -2.16
CA VAL A 67 15.48 9.65 -1.46
C VAL A 67 15.74 10.88 -2.35
N HIS A 68 16.05 10.67 -3.62
CA HIS A 68 16.24 11.75 -4.60
C HIS A 68 14.98 12.61 -4.73
N LEU A 69 13.82 12.00 -4.99
CA LEU A 69 12.55 12.73 -5.11
C LEU A 69 12.22 13.53 -3.83
N TYR A 70 12.57 13.00 -2.66
CA TYR A 70 12.23 13.64 -1.38
C TYR A 70 13.20 14.76 -0.98
N LEU A 71 14.51 14.58 -1.19
CA LEU A 71 15.55 15.52 -0.77
C LEU A 71 15.94 16.52 -1.87
N ASP A 72 16.05 16.05 -3.11
CA ASP A 72 16.52 16.87 -4.23
C ASP A 72 15.32 17.58 -4.90
N ASP A 73 14.31 16.81 -5.30
CA ASP A 73 13.11 17.37 -5.96
C ASP A 73 12.07 17.92 -4.97
N GLN A 74 12.32 17.75 -3.66
CA GLN A 74 11.46 18.23 -2.57
C GLN A 74 10.01 17.70 -2.57
N TRP A 75 9.71 16.61 -3.28
CA TRP A 75 8.36 16.03 -3.33
C TRP A 75 7.85 15.60 -1.96
N SER A 76 6.53 15.71 -1.77
CA SER A 76 5.87 15.21 -0.56
C SER A 76 5.78 13.68 -0.57
N THR A 77 5.70 13.07 0.61
CA THR A 77 5.47 11.61 0.74
C THR A 77 4.16 11.17 0.09
N TYR A 78 3.18 12.09 -0.03
CA TYR A 78 1.93 11.84 -0.74
C TYR A 78 2.16 11.70 -2.25
N ARG A 79 2.83 12.69 -2.87
CA ARG A 79 3.15 12.68 -4.29
C ARG A 79 4.03 11.49 -4.67
N ILE A 80 5.06 11.20 -3.87
CA ILE A 80 5.91 10.02 -4.07
C ILE A 80 5.08 8.73 -3.92
N GLY A 81 4.13 8.68 -2.99
CA GLY A 81 3.22 7.54 -2.86
C GLY A 81 2.41 7.30 -4.14
N GLN A 82 1.89 8.36 -4.75
CA GLN A 82 1.16 8.26 -6.03
C GLN A 82 2.06 7.77 -7.17
N GLU A 83 3.28 8.28 -7.29
CA GLU A 83 4.27 7.87 -8.30
C GLU A 83 4.61 6.37 -8.23
N PHE A 84 4.63 5.79 -7.03
CA PHE A 84 4.97 4.38 -6.81
C PHE A 84 3.74 3.48 -6.60
N ASP A 85 2.52 4.01 -6.72
CA ASP A 85 1.25 3.33 -6.38
C ASP A 85 1.28 2.67 -4.99
N VAL A 86 1.79 3.41 -3.99
CA VAL A 86 1.86 2.96 -2.60
C VAL A 86 1.26 3.98 -1.63
N PRO A 87 0.73 3.53 -0.48
CA PRO A 87 0.30 4.45 0.56
C PRO A 87 1.45 5.38 1.01
N PRO A 88 1.20 6.67 1.28
CA PRO A 88 2.23 7.62 1.73
C PRO A 88 2.95 7.18 3.02
N SER A 89 2.28 6.39 3.86
CA SER A 89 2.85 5.79 5.07
C SER A 89 3.97 4.78 4.77
N VAL A 90 3.94 4.13 3.60
CA VAL A 90 5.02 3.26 3.13
C VAL A 90 6.26 4.09 2.81
N ILE A 91 6.09 5.19 2.06
CA ILE A 91 7.20 6.12 1.76
C ILE A 91 7.79 6.69 3.05
N TRP A 92 6.95 7.14 3.99
CA TRP A 92 7.40 7.61 5.30
C TRP A 92 8.24 6.56 6.04
N HIS A 93 7.78 5.30 6.07
CA HIS A 93 8.51 4.22 6.73
C HIS A 93 9.86 3.95 6.06
N ARG A 94 9.92 4.03 4.72
CA ARG A 94 11.15 3.85 3.94
C ARG A 94 12.17 4.96 4.18
N LEU A 95 11.74 6.22 4.20
CA LEU A 95 12.60 7.36 4.53
C LEU A 95 13.16 7.23 5.95
N ASN A 96 12.32 6.86 6.92
CA ASN A 96 12.75 6.65 8.30
C ASN A 96 13.75 5.48 8.43
N GLN A 97 13.56 4.38 7.69
CA GLN A 97 14.52 3.28 7.61
C GLN A 97 15.88 3.70 7.02
N ALA A 98 15.89 4.66 6.10
CA ALA A 98 17.09 5.26 5.55
C ALA A 98 17.71 6.34 6.46
N GLY A 99 17.17 6.56 7.67
CA GLY A 99 17.65 7.58 8.60
C GLY A 99 17.23 9.02 8.23
N ILE A 100 16.33 9.18 7.26
CA ILE A 100 15.86 10.49 6.79
C ILE A 100 14.66 10.92 7.61
N ARG A 101 14.83 12.01 8.36
CA ARG A 101 13.74 12.60 9.15
C ARG A 101 12.77 13.32 8.22
N THR A 102 11.51 12.90 8.23
CA THR A 102 10.48 13.54 7.42
C THR A 102 10.11 14.92 7.95
N ARG A 103 9.84 15.86 7.04
CA ARG A 103 9.38 17.22 7.34
C ARG A 103 8.09 17.14 8.17
N ASP A 104 8.04 17.91 9.26
CA ASP A 104 6.87 17.95 10.14
C ASP A 104 5.64 18.48 9.39
N ILE A 105 4.43 18.07 9.81
CA ILE A 105 3.16 18.42 9.15
C ILE A 105 2.96 19.95 9.10
N ARG A 106 3.54 20.68 10.06
CA ARG A 106 3.55 22.15 10.10
C ARG A 106 4.38 22.78 8.99
N ASN A 107 5.42 22.10 8.50
CA ASN A 107 6.28 22.57 7.40
C ASN A 107 5.84 22.00 6.03
N ALA A 108 5.04 20.94 6.00
CA ALA A 108 4.54 20.33 4.77
C ALA A 108 3.46 21.18 4.06
N LYS A 109 2.77 22.07 4.79
CA LYS A 109 1.77 22.98 4.20
C LYS A 109 2.36 24.17 3.44
N ALA A 110 3.67 24.40 3.53
CA ALA A 110 4.33 25.53 2.87
C ALA A 110 4.79 25.24 1.43
N GLY A 111 4.70 23.99 0.95
CA GLY A 111 5.21 23.60 -0.37
C GLY A 111 4.13 23.34 -1.43
N ASN A 112 2.90 23.81 -1.23
CA ASN A 112 1.77 23.49 -2.13
C ASN A 112 0.97 24.71 -2.60
N THR A 113 1.60 25.88 -2.61
CA THR A 113 1.08 27.07 -3.28
C THR A 113 2.24 27.73 -4.01
N ASP A 114 2.01 28.03 -5.29
CA ASP A 114 2.74 28.98 -6.12
C ASP A 114 3.83 28.41 -7.04
N GLU A 115 3.50 27.55 -8.01
CA GLU A 115 4.31 27.46 -9.26
C GLU A 115 3.66 26.75 -10.48
N GLU A 116 2.32 26.68 -10.59
CA GLU A 116 1.65 26.07 -11.77
C GLU A 116 0.70 27.02 -12.54
N ASN A 117 0.89 28.35 -12.44
CA ASN A 117 0.09 29.34 -13.20
C ASN A 117 0.92 30.46 -13.86
N ASN A 118 2.09 30.16 -14.44
CA ASN A 118 2.76 31.15 -15.30
C ASN A 118 3.57 30.55 -16.47
N ALA A 119 2.90 29.76 -17.32
CA ALA A 119 3.45 29.34 -18.60
C ALA A 119 2.32 29.16 -19.66
N HIS A 120 1.52 30.20 -19.90
CA HIS A 120 0.67 30.22 -21.12
C HIS A 120 0.35 31.59 -21.74
N GLU A 121 1.02 32.68 -21.36
CA GLU A 121 0.87 33.96 -22.08
C GLU A 121 2.22 34.62 -22.37
N MET A 122 2.99 34.02 -23.27
CA MET A 122 4.00 34.71 -24.09
C MET A 122 4.21 33.94 -25.40
N ASP A 123 3.19 33.97 -26.26
CA ASP A 123 3.32 33.99 -27.73
C ASP A 123 1.90 34.08 -28.30
N THR A 124 1.43 35.27 -28.65
CA THR A 124 1.03 35.73 -30.01
C THR A 124 0.37 37.10 -29.91
#